data_AF-A0A1U7XXS5-F1
#
_entry.id   AF-A0A1U7XXS5-F1
#
_cell.length_a   1.000
_cell.length_b   1.000
_cell.length_c   1.000
_cell.angle_alpha   90.00
_cell.angle_beta   90.00
_cell.angle_gamma   90.00
#
_symmetry.space_group_name_H-M   'P 1'
#
loop_
_entity.id
_entity.type
_entity.pdbx_description
1 polymer ?
#
loop_
_entity_poly.entity_id
_entity_poly.type
_entity_poly.pdbx_seq_one_letter_code
_entity_poly.pdbx_strand_id
1 'polypeptide(L)'
;MAAAAAATSFSISTSTSSSSSKSLKPALAGNLGFLSTSTPLLKPLRAKSAVSCGSSSSSGAALDARMVSAPAAVKAPVSLDFETSVFKKEKITLAGHDEYIVRGGRDLFKYLPDAFKGVKQIGVIGWGSQGPAQAQNLRDSLAEAKSDIVVKIGLRKGSSSFAEARAAGFSEENGTLGDIYETISGSDLVLLLISDAAQADNYEQVFSHMKPNSILGLSHGFLLGHLQSMGLDFPKNISVIAVCPKGMGPSVRRLYVQGKEINGAGINASFAVHQDIDGRATDVALGWSVALGSPFTFATTLEQEYKSDIFGERGILLGAVHGVVESLFRRFTENGMNDELAYKNTVECITGIISKTISTKGMLAVYNSLTEEGKKEFEAAYSASYYPCMEILYECYEDVATGSEIRSVVLAGRRFYEKEGLPAFPMGKIDQTRMWKVGERVRAKRPAGDLGPMYPFTAGVFVALMMAQIEILRKKGHSYSEIINESVIESVDSLNPFMHARGVSFMVDNCSTTARLGSRKWAPRFDYILTQQALVAVDNNAAINWDLISNFLSDPIHGAIEVCAQLRPTVDISVTADADFVRPELRQ
;
A
#
# COMPACT_ATOMS: atom_id res chain seq x y z
N MET A 1 0.78 10.18 52.90
CA MET A 1 1.44 9.41 53.98
C MET A 1 2.03 8.15 53.38
N ALA A 2 3.22 7.77 53.85
CA ALA A 2 4.24 6.96 53.18
C ALA A 2 3.96 5.45 53.01
N ALA A 3 4.58 4.84 51.99
CA ALA A 3 5.41 3.61 52.05
C ALA A 3 5.83 3.24 50.60
N ALA A 4 7.05 3.58 50.17
CA ALA A 4 8.28 2.78 50.25
C ALA A 4 8.40 1.73 49.10
N ALA A 5 9.13 2.13 48.05
CA ALA A 5 9.58 1.29 46.95
C ALA A 5 10.95 0.66 47.30
N ALA A 6 11.11 -0.63 47.08
CA ALA A 6 12.38 -1.35 47.21
C ALA A 6 13.11 -1.38 45.86
N ALA A 7 14.32 -0.82 45.83
CA ALA A 7 15.25 -0.91 44.71
C ALA A 7 16.26 -2.05 44.98
N THR A 8 16.42 -2.95 44.00
CA THR A 8 17.48 -3.96 43.99
C THR A 8 18.61 -3.50 43.08
N SER A 9 19.77 -3.26 43.69
CA SER A 9 21.04 -2.89 43.06
C SER A 9 21.76 -4.11 42.49
N PHE A 10 22.20 -4.06 41.24
CA PHE A 10 23.24 -4.96 40.71
C PHE A 10 24.52 -4.16 40.45
N SER A 11 25.61 -4.67 41.02
CA SER A 11 26.97 -4.14 40.95
C SER A 11 27.66 -4.55 39.64
N ILE A 12 28.32 -3.57 39.00
CA ILE A 12 29.20 -3.77 37.86
C ILE A 12 30.62 -3.94 38.39
N SER A 13 31.25 -5.09 38.11
CA SER A 13 32.70 -5.28 38.31
C SER A 13 33.43 -5.02 37.00
N THR A 14 34.40 -4.11 37.07
CA THR A 14 35.34 -3.74 36.02
C THR A 14 36.58 -4.63 36.08
N SER A 15 37.05 -5.13 34.94
CA SER A 15 38.43 -5.60 34.77
C SER A 15 38.99 -5.21 33.39
N THR A 16 39.89 -4.23 33.42
CA THR A 16 40.98 -3.99 32.45
C THR A 16 42.17 -4.88 32.89
N SER A 17 43.15 -5.34 32.11
CA SER A 17 43.68 -5.11 30.76
C SER A 17 44.63 -6.28 30.41
N SER A 18 44.92 -6.54 29.14
CA SER A 18 46.32 -6.63 28.63
C SER A 18 46.37 -6.95 27.14
N SER A 19 47.27 -6.23 26.48
CA SER A 19 47.59 -6.22 25.05
C SER A 19 48.46 -7.40 24.61
N SER A 20 48.29 -7.88 23.38
CA SER A 20 49.45 -8.22 22.54
C SER A 20 49.14 -8.06 21.04
N SER A 21 49.92 -7.18 20.43
CA SER A 21 49.96 -6.87 19.00
C SER A 21 50.85 -7.87 18.25
N LYS A 22 50.40 -8.38 17.11
CA LYS A 22 51.30 -8.86 16.04
C LYS A 22 50.85 -8.34 14.68
N SER A 23 51.72 -7.53 14.12
CA SER A 23 51.70 -6.95 12.77
C SER A 23 51.91 -8.01 11.68
N LEU A 24 51.19 -7.91 10.57
CA LEU A 24 51.59 -8.48 9.27
C LEU A 24 51.39 -7.44 8.15
N LYS A 25 52.44 -7.32 7.33
CA LYS A 25 52.66 -6.31 6.27
C LYS A 25 51.77 -6.55 5.03
N PRO A 26 51.55 -5.52 4.18
CA PRO A 26 50.80 -5.65 2.94
C PRO A 26 51.70 -6.14 1.78
N ALA A 27 51.17 -6.99 0.91
CA ALA A 27 51.84 -7.42 -0.30
C ALA A 27 50.92 -7.32 -1.53
N LEU A 28 51.37 -6.46 -2.45
CA LEU A 28 51.35 -6.56 -3.92
C LEU A 28 50.02 -6.66 -4.69
N ALA A 29 49.83 -5.62 -5.49
CA ALA A 29 49.00 -5.57 -6.68
C ALA A 29 49.39 -6.65 -7.69
N GLY A 30 48.38 -7.30 -8.26
CA GLY A 30 48.49 -8.20 -9.41
C GLY A 30 47.36 -7.92 -10.40
N ASN A 31 47.72 -7.26 -11.50
CA ASN A 31 46.96 -7.26 -12.75
C ASN A 31 46.79 -8.69 -13.26
N LEU A 32 45.60 -9.02 -13.80
CA LEU A 32 45.28 -10.05 -14.81
C LEU A 32 43.74 -10.04 -14.91
N GLY A 33 43.08 -9.61 -15.98
CA GLY A 33 43.15 -10.12 -17.35
C GLY A 33 41.69 -10.34 -17.79
N PHE A 34 41.13 -9.38 -18.54
CA PHE A 34 39.77 -9.49 -19.10
C PHE A 34 39.75 -10.56 -20.19
N LEU A 35 38.99 -11.63 -19.96
CA LEU A 35 38.56 -12.56 -21.02
C LEU A 35 37.07 -12.34 -21.25
N SER A 36 36.73 -11.74 -22.40
CA SER A 36 35.36 -11.66 -22.89
C SER A 36 35.00 -12.97 -23.58
N THR A 37 33.97 -13.66 -23.11
CA THR A 37 33.29 -14.70 -23.87
C THR A 37 31.82 -14.35 -23.97
N SER A 38 31.35 -14.35 -25.21
CA SER A 38 30.04 -13.91 -25.68
C SER A 38 28.98 -15.00 -25.67
N THR A 39 27.71 -14.57 -25.48
CA THR A 39 26.39 -15.17 -25.83
C THR A 39 25.69 -16.11 -24.83
N PRO A 40 24.33 -16.20 -24.81
CA PRO A 40 23.29 -15.36 -25.45
C PRO A 40 22.31 -14.68 -24.45
N LEU A 41 21.68 -13.57 -24.88
CA LEU A 41 20.66 -12.81 -24.14
C LEU A 41 19.34 -13.58 -23.98
N LEU A 42 18.86 -13.73 -22.74
CA LEU A 42 17.44 -13.90 -22.40
C LEU A 42 16.75 -12.53 -22.40
N LYS A 43 15.52 -12.46 -22.92
CA LYS A 43 14.77 -11.20 -23.11
C LYS A 43 14.05 -10.80 -21.82
N PRO A 44 14.36 -9.63 -21.22
CA PRO A 44 13.46 -8.97 -20.26
C PRO A 44 12.34 -8.26 -21.01
N LEU A 45 11.21 -8.03 -20.33
CA LEU A 45 10.06 -7.24 -20.80
C LEU A 45 10.54 -5.87 -21.30
N ARG A 46 10.39 -5.62 -22.61
CA ARG A 46 10.99 -4.46 -23.30
C ARG A 46 9.92 -3.42 -23.63
N ALA A 47 10.03 -2.24 -23.01
CA ALA A 47 9.30 -1.06 -23.43
C ALA A 47 9.79 -0.60 -24.83
N LYS A 48 8.87 -0.35 -25.77
CA LYS A 48 9.19 0.22 -27.09
C LYS A 48 9.10 1.74 -27.01
N SER A 49 10.19 2.45 -27.30
CA SER A 49 10.16 3.88 -27.65
C SER A 49 10.89 4.09 -28.98
N ALA A 50 10.29 4.86 -29.89
CA ALA A 50 10.89 5.28 -31.13
C ALA A 50 11.23 6.78 -31.01
N VAL A 51 12.50 7.14 -31.19
CA VAL A 51 12.95 8.53 -31.27
C VAL A 51 13.67 8.71 -32.60
N SER A 52 13.25 9.72 -33.36
CA SER A 52 13.94 10.18 -34.56
C SER A 52 14.64 11.51 -34.24
N CYS A 53 15.91 11.62 -34.65
CA CYS A 53 16.76 12.77 -34.40
C CYS A 53 16.76 13.69 -35.63
N GLY A 54 16.39 14.96 -35.45
CA GLY A 54 16.52 16.00 -36.47
C GLY A 54 17.27 17.21 -35.91
N SER A 55 18.38 17.56 -36.54
CA SER A 55 19.27 18.67 -36.21
C SER A 55 18.83 19.99 -36.87
N SER A 56 18.89 21.12 -36.16
CA SER A 56 19.18 22.43 -36.77
C SER A 56 19.67 23.46 -35.74
N SER A 57 20.43 24.43 -36.26
CA SER A 57 21.41 25.31 -35.61
C SER A 57 20.89 26.71 -35.20
N SER A 58 21.65 27.32 -34.30
CA SER A 58 21.59 28.62 -33.61
C SER A 58 21.24 29.91 -34.39
N SER A 59 20.61 30.90 -33.73
CA SER A 59 21.24 32.18 -33.25
C SER A 59 20.21 33.25 -32.81
N GLY A 60 20.60 34.12 -31.85
CA GLY A 60 20.04 35.48 -31.67
C GLY A 60 19.24 35.75 -30.38
N ALA A 61 19.75 36.64 -29.52
CA ALA A 61 19.19 37.05 -28.23
C ALA A 61 18.19 38.22 -28.33
N ALA A 62 17.10 38.16 -27.55
CA ALA A 62 16.36 39.31 -27.03
C ALA A 62 15.51 38.87 -25.83
N LEU A 63 15.56 39.64 -24.74
CA LEU A 63 14.77 39.48 -23.52
C LEU A 63 13.30 39.78 -23.82
N ASP A 64 12.46 38.74 -23.85
CA ASP A 64 11.01 38.85 -23.71
C ASP A 64 10.46 37.57 -23.10
N ALA A 65 9.62 37.72 -22.07
CA ALA A 65 8.94 36.63 -21.38
C ALA A 65 8.03 35.87 -22.37
N ARG A 66 8.50 34.73 -22.88
CA ARG A 66 7.74 33.85 -23.76
C ARG A 66 7.38 32.56 -23.05
N MET A 67 6.06 32.40 -22.92
CA MET A 67 5.27 31.16 -22.94
C MET A 67 5.98 29.88 -22.50
N VAL A 68 5.48 29.35 -21.38
CA VAL A 68 5.53 27.96 -20.92
C VAL A 68 5.91 27.01 -22.05
N SER A 69 7.13 26.50 -21.97
CA SER A 69 7.63 25.42 -22.82
C SER A 69 6.59 24.30 -22.86
N ALA A 70 6.33 23.78 -24.06
CA ALA A 70 5.45 22.64 -24.30
C ALA A 70 5.60 21.58 -23.20
N PRO A 71 4.49 20.99 -22.69
CA PRO A 71 4.57 20.01 -21.63
C PRO A 71 5.50 18.89 -22.08
N ALA A 72 6.48 18.55 -21.24
CA ALA A 72 7.29 17.34 -21.42
C ALA A 72 6.33 16.19 -21.74
N ALA A 73 6.64 15.42 -22.79
CA ALA A 73 5.76 14.37 -23.31
C ALA A 73 5.20 13.54 -22.15
N VAL A 74 3.87 13.53 -22.00
CA VAL A 74 3.17 12.70 -21.01
C VAL A 74 3.65 11.28 -21.23
N LYS A 75 4.31 10.70 -20.22
CA LYS A 75 4.82 9.33 -20.31
C LYS A 75 3.61 8.42 -20.47
N ALA A 76 3.47 7.78 -21.64
CA ALA A 76 2.34 6.90 -21.90
C ALA A 76 2.26 5.82 -20.80
N PRO A 77 1.05 5.44 -20.35
CA PRO A 77 0.87 4.37 -19.37
C PRO A 77 1.60 3.10 -19.83
N VAL A 78 2.37 2.49 -18.94
CA VAL A 78 3.07 1.24 -19.24
C VAL A 78 2.05 0.11 -19.19
N SER A 79 1.65 -0.41 -20.36
CA SER A 79 0.92 -1.67 -20.43
C SER A 79 1.90 -2.83 -20.34
N LEU A 80 1.75 -3.64 -19.29
CA LEU A 80 2.54 -4.85 -19.06
C LEU A 80 1.75 -6.07 -19.53
N ASP A 81 2.43 -6.98 -20.22
CA ASP A 81 1.90 -8.28 -20.61
C ASP A 81 2.70 -9.38 -19.91
N PHE A 82 2.05 -10.53 -19.70
CA PHE A 82 2.63 -11.68 -19.02
C PHE A 82 2.12 -12.98 -19.65
N GLU A 83 2.91 -14.04 -19.53
CA GLU A 83 2.55 -15.37 -20.01
C GLU A 83 2.26 -16.28 -18.82
N THR A 84 1.11 -16.95 -18.87
CA THR A 84 0.69 -17.95 -17.88
C THR A 84 0.29 -19.21 -18.62
N SER A 85 0.73 -20.36 -18.10
CA SER A 85 0.37 -21.67 -18.66
C SER A 85 -0.81 -22.32 -17.92
N VAL A 86 -1.17 -21.77 -16.77
CA VAL A 86 -2.14 -22.37 -15.83
C VAL A 86 -3.47 -21.59 -15.81
N PHE A 87 -3.40 -20.26 -15.83
CA PHE A 87 -4.58 -19.41 -15.64
C PHE A 87 -5.03 -18.76 -16.94
N LYS A 88 -6.32 -18.39 -17.00
CA LYS A 88 -6.86 -17.63 -18.13
C LYS A 88 -6.48 -16.16 -18.01
N LYS A 89 -5.61 -15.70 -18.91
CA LYS A 89 -5.35 -14.27 -19.14
C LYS A 89 -6.55 -13.61 -19.82
N GLU A 90 -7.06 -12.52 -19.25
CA GLU A 90 -8.17 -11.72 -19.79
C GLU A 90 -7.67 -10.32 -20.09
N LYS A 91 -8.08 -9.76 -21.23
CA LYS A 91 -7.78 -8.39 -21.61
C LYS A 91 -8.93 -7.48 -21.20
N ILE A 92 -8.61 -6.37 -20.55
CA ILE A 92 -9.54 -5.28 -20.24
C ILE A 92 -9.07 -4.01 -20.93
N THR A 93 -9.99 -3.11 -21.25
CA THR A 93 -9.67 -1.81 -21.86
C THR A 93 -10.13 -0.71 -20.91
N LEU A 94 -9.17 0.06 -20.39
CA LEU A 94 -9.40 1.15 -19.44
C LEU A 94 -9.02 2.47 -20.10
N ALA A 95 -10.01 3.34 -20.33
CA ALA A 95 -9.79 4.63 -21.00
C ALA A 95 -9.03 4.53 -22.35
N GLY A 96 -9.26 3.45 -23.11
CA GLY A 96 -8.57 3.19 -24.38
C GLY A 96 -7.21 2.49 -24.26
N HIS A 97 -6.79 2.12 -23.04
CA HIS A 97 -5.56 1.37 -22.78
C HIS A 97 -5.88 -0.09 -22.48
N ASP A 98 -5.30 -1.00 -23.25
CA ASP A 98 -5.41 -2.43 -23.00
C ASP A 98 -4.48 -2.84 -21.85
N GLU A 99 -5.04 -3.58 -20.89
CA GLU A 99 -4.33 -4.20 -19.77
C GLU A 99 -4.75 -5.67 -19.63
N TYR A 100 -3.90 -6.47 -19.00
CA TYR A 100 -4.15 -7.90 -18.81
C TYR A 100 -4.32 -8.23 -17.33
N ILE A 101 -5.33 -9.06 -17.05
CA ILE A 101 -5.67 -9.52 -15.71
C ILE A 101 -5.88 -11.03 -15.66
N VAL A 102 -5.88 -11.58 -14.45
CA VAL A 102 -6.45 -12.90 -14.14
C VAL A 102 -7.58 -12.70 -13.15
N ARG A 103 -8.80 -13.14 -13.48
CA ARG A 103 -9.91 -13.19 -12.52
C ARG A 103 -9.66 -14.29 -11.50
N GLY A 104 -9.98 -14.04 -10.24
CA GLY A 104 -9.97 -15.06 -9.21
C GLY A 104 -11.30 -15.78 -9.08
N GLY A 105 -11.35 -16.70 -8.14
CA GLY A 105 -12.52 -17.51 -7.82
C GLY A 105 -12.10 -18.80 -7.13
N ARG A 106 -12.98 -19.34 -6.27
CA ARG A 106 -12.69 -20.62 -5.59
C ARG A 106 -12.67 -21.79 -6.58
N ASP A 107 -13.42 -21.68 -7.67
CA ASP A 107 -13.43 -22.63 -8.77
C ASP A 107 -12.05 -22.82 -9.44
N LEU A 108 -11.13 -21.88 -9.23
CA LEU A 108 -9.75 -21.95 -9.72
C LEU A 108 -8.79 -22.68 -8.77
N PHE A 109 -9.19 -23.03 -7.54
CA PHE A 109 -8.28 -23.68 -6.58
C PHE A 109 -7.75 -25.02 -7.06
N LYS A 110 -8.51 -25.72 -7.90
CA LYS A 110 -8.07 -26.96 -8.57
C LYS A 110 -6.79 -26.81 -9.42
N TYR A 111 -6.43 -25.59 -9.81
CA TYR A 111 -5.22 -25.29 -10.59
C TYR A 111 -4.00 -24.95 -9.71
N LEU A 112 -4.18 -24.77 -8.40
CA LEU A 112 -3.07 -24.42 -7.49
C LEU A 112 -1.94 -25.45 -7.48
N PRO A 113 -2.17 -26.78 -7.56
CA PRO A 113 -1.08 -27.76 -7.65
C PRO A 113 -0.19 -27.56 -8.89
N ASP A 114 -0.78 -27.19 -10.03
CA ASP A 114 -0.03 -26.92 -11.26
C ASP A 114 0.72 -25.58 -11.18
N ALA A 115 0.07 -24.55 -10.64
CA ALA A 115 0.66 -23.23 -10.42
C ALA A 115 1.87 -23.29 -9.47
N PHE A 116 1.79 -24.12 -8.44
CA PHE A 116 2.86 -24.32 -7.45
C PHE A 116 3.76 -25.53 -7.74
N LYS A 117 3.85 -25.96 -9.01
CA LYS A 117 4.71 -27.07 -9.38
C LYS A 117 6.16 -26.85 -8.91
N GLY A 118 6.67 -27.81 -8.14
CA GLY A 118 8.01 -27.75 -7.56
C GLY A 118 8.12 -26.97 -6.24
N VAL A 119 7.00 -26.51 -5.68
CA VAL A 119 6.92 -25.99 -4.30
C VAL A 119 6.36 -27.10 -3.41
N LYS A 120 7.07 -27.41 -2.32
CA LYS A 120 6.61 -28.34 -1.27
C LYS A 120 6.31 -27.62 0.03
N GLN A 121 7.04 -26.54 0.31
CA GLN A 121 6.82 -25.69 1.48
C GLN A 121 6.79 -24.22 1.09
N ILE A 122 5.75 -23.52 1.56
CA ILE A 122 5.61 -22.06 1.54
C ILE A 122 5.95 -21.54 2.93
N GLY A 123 7.04 -20.78 3.05
CA GLY A 123 7.45 -20.14 4.30
C GLY A 123 6.86 -18.75 4.43
N VAL A 124 5.94 -18.54 5.37
CA VAL A 124 5.36 -17.22 5.65
C VAL A 124 6.13 -16.58 6.80
N ILE A 125 6.91 -15.55 6.51
CA ILE A 125 7.84 -14.96 7.46
C ILE A 125 7.23 -13.72 8.09
N GLY A 126 6.97 -13.77 9.39
CA GLY A 126 6.35 -12.67 10.15
C GLY A 126 4.85 -12.82 10.38
N TRP A 127 4.36 -12.20 11.45
CA TRP A 127 2.96 -12.24 11.89
C TRP A 127 2.45 -10.85 12.26
N GLY A 128 2.60 -9.93 11.30
CA GLY A 128 2.10 -8.55 11.37
C GLY A 128 0.64 -8.43 10.90
N SER A 129 0.37 -7.55 9.94
CA SER A 129 -0.97 -7.39 9.34
C SER A 129 -1.22 -8.41 8.22
N GLN A 130 -0.31 -8.52 7.25
CA GLN A 130 -0.45 -9.42 6.09
C GLN A 130 -0.19 -10.91 6.45
N GLY A 131 0.80 -11.19 7.29
CA GLY A 131 1.20 -12.56 7.68
C GLY A 131 0.04 -13.47 8.11
N PRO A 132 -0.76 -13.08 9.13
CA PRO A 132 -1.89 -13.89 9.59
C PRO A 132 -2.94 -14.15 8.51
N ALA A 133 -3.26 -13.14 7.70
CA ALA A 133 -4.29 -13.23 6.68
C ALA A 133 -3.87 -14.15 5.54
N GLN A 134 -2.66 -13.91 5.00
CA GLN A 134 -2.16 -14.67 3.87
C GLN A 134 -1.86 -16.13 4.23
N ALA A 135 -1.27 -16.38 5.41
CA ALA A 135 -1.04 -17.74 5.88
C ALA A 135 -2.32 -18.55 5.98
N GLN A 136 -3.38 -17.98 6.58
CA GLN A 136 -4.66 -18.67 6.72
C GLN A 136 -5.37 -18.87 5.38
N ASN A 137 -5.36 -17.87 4.49
CA ASN A 137 -5.98 -18.00 3.18
C ASN A 137 -5.26 -19.04 2.32
N LEU A 138 -3.93 -19.03 2.27
CA LEU A 138 -3.12 -20.04 1.59
C LEU A 138 -3.42 -21.45 2.12
N ARG A 139 -3.41 -21.63 3.45
CA ARG A 139 -3.74 -22.92 4.08
C ARG A 139 -5.13 -23.39 3.69
N ASP A 140 -6.14 -22.52 3.81
CA ASP A 140 -7.54 -22.86 3.51
C ASP A 140 -7.71 -23.23 2.01
N SER A 141 -7.10 -22.47 1.10
CA SER A 141 -7.17 -22.71 -0.35
C SER A 141 -6.42 -23.97 -0.79
N LEU A 142 -5.24 -24.24 -0.21
CA LEU A 142 -4.48 -25.46 -0.50
C LEU A 142 -5.19 -26.71 0.02
N ALA A 143 -5.84 -26.62 1.19
CA ALA A 143 -6.67 -27.69 1.72
C ALA A 143 -7.87 -28.00 0.80
N GLU A 144 -8.55 -26.96 0.27
CA GLU A 144 -9.64 -27.14 -0.70
C GLU A 144 -9.16 -27.71 -2.03
N ALA A 145 -7.97 -27.31 -2.48
CA ALA A 145 -7.29 -27.87 -3.65
C ALA A 145 -6.75 -29.29 -3.44
N LYS A 146 -6.83 -29.83 -2.21
CA LYS A 146 -6.24 -31.12 -1.81
C LYS A 146 -4.74 -31.20 -2.13
N SER A 147 -4.03 -30.10 -1.92
CA SER A 147 -2.59 -30.01 -2.11
C SER A 147 -1.84 -30.41 -0.85
N ASP A 148 -0.73 -31.13 -1.02
CA ASP A 148 0.18 -31.54 0.08
C ASP A 148 1.19 -30.45 0.48
N ILE A 149 1.08 -29.24 -0.09
CA ILE A 149 2.00 -28.13 0.19
C ILE A 149 1.83 -27.66 1.65
N VAL A 150 2.94 -27.57 2.37
CA VAL A 150 2.97 -27.10 3.76
C VAL A 150 3.11 -25.59 3.80
N VAL A 151 2.21 -24.91 4.51
CA VAL A 151 2.34 -23.48 4.87
C VAL A 151 2.96 -23.41 6.26
N LYS A 152 4.24 -23.00 6.35
CA LYS A 152 5.00 -22.91 7.61
C LYS A 152 5.28 -21.45 7.97
N ILE A 153 5.00 -21.07 9.21
CA ILE A 153 5.22 -19.73 9.74
C ILE A 153 6.61 -19.64 10.34
N GLY A 154 7.40 -18.65 9.92
CA GLY A 154 8.71 -18.34 10.49
C GLY A 154 8.66 -17.09 11.35
N LEU A 155 8.99 -17.21 12.64
CA LEU A 155 9.05 -16.08 13.57
C LEU A 155 10.43 -15.98 14.23
N ARG A 156 10.85 -14.75 14.52
CA ARG A 156 12.06 -14.51 15.32
C ARG A 156 11.92 -15.12 16.72
N LYS A 157 13.01 -15.68 17.24
CA LYS A 157 13.05 -16.19 18.62
C LYS A 157 12.53 -15.15 19.62
N GLY A 158 11.64 -15.57 20.52
CA GLY A 158 11.03 -14.69 21.52
C GLY A 158 9.94 -13.74 20.98
N SER A 159 9.47 -13.92 19.74
CA SER A 159 8.32 -13.17 19.23
C SER A 159 7.08 -13.39 20.10
N SER A 160 6.38 -12.32 20.46
CA SER A 160 5.08 -12.41 21.15
C SER A 160 4.00 -13.06 20.28
N SER A 161 4.17 -13.07 18.96
CA SER A 161 3.19 -13.61 18.00
C SER A 161 3.17 -15.15 17.91
N PHE A 162 4.05 -15.88 18.60
CA PHE A 162 3.97 -17.35 18.63
C PHE A 162 2.63 -17.84 19.16
N ALA A 163 2.09 -17.19 20.21
CA ALA A 163 0.79 -17.56 20.77
C ALA A 163 -0.35 -17.35 19.77
N GLU A 164 -0.33 -16.24 19.03
CA GLU A 164 -1.34 -15.93 18.00
C GLU A 164 -1.27 -16.89 16.81
N ALA A 165 -0.07 -17.25 16.37
CA ALA A 165 0.10 -18.25 15.30
C ALA A 165 -0.48 -19.61 15.73
N ARG A 166 -0.24 -20.04 16.98
CA ARG A 166 -0.84 -21.27 17.55
C ARG A 166 -2.36 -21.17 17.66
N ALA A 167 -2.89 -20.04 18.11
CA ALA A 167 -4.34 -19.82 18.16
C ALA A 167 -4.99 -19.88 16.76
N ALA A 168 -4.26 -19.50 15.71
CA ALA A 168 -4.69 -19.62 14.32
C ALA A 168 -4.49 -21.04 13.72
N GLY A 169 -3.93 -21.99 14.49
CA GLY A 169 -3.73 -23.38 14.08
C GLY A 169 -2.35 -23.73 13.52
N PHE A 170 -1.39 -22.80 13.58
CA PHE A 170 0.00 -23.05 13.18
C PHE A 170 0.85 -23.40 14.40
N SER A 171 1.45 -24.59 14.46
CA SER A 171 2.17 -25.04 15.65
C SER A 171 3.46 -25.79 15.32
N GLU A 172 4.33 -25.89 16.32
CA GLU A 172 5.58 -26.65 16.19
C GLU A 172 5.30 -28.15 16.00
N GLU A 173 4.27 -28.68 16.66
CA GLU A 173 3.93 -30.11 16.65
C GLU A 173 3.46 -30.60 15.28
N ASN A 174 2.71 -29.77 14.54
CA ASN A 174 2.27 -30.09 13.19
C ASN A 174 3.25 -29.61 12.11
N GLY A 175 4.42 -29.09 12.52
CA GLY A 175 5.48 -28.65 11.62
C GLY A 175 5.18 -27.35 10.85
N THR A 176 4.17 -26.59 11.26
CA THR A 176 3.74 -25.36 10.55
C THR A 176 4.11 -24.07 11.27
N LEU A 177 4.87 -24.12 12.36
CA LEU A 177 5.45 -22.95 13.04
C LEU A 177 6.90 -23.24 13.46
N GLY A 178 7.80 -22.28 13.30
CA GLY A 178 9.20 -22.42 13.71
C GLY A 178 10.01 -21.13 13.66
N ASP A 179 11.33 -21.28 13.77
CA ASP A 179 12.26 -20.17 13.63
C ASP A 179 12.25 -19.61 12.20
N ILE A 180 12.48 -18.30 12.10
CA ILE A 180 12.54 -17.56 10.83
C ILE A 180 13.54 -18.16 9.83
N TYR A 181 14.78 -18.39 10.23
CA TYR A 181 15.84 -18.79 9.30
C TYR A 181 15.79 -20.27 8.96
N GLU A 182 15.33 -21.10 9.91
CA GLU A 182 14.99 -22.50 9.62
C GLU A 182 13.86 -22.60 8.59
N THR A 183 12.82 -21.78 8.75
CA THR A 183 11.68 -21.75 7.82
C THR A 183 12.13 -21.28 6.43
N ILE A 184 12.94 -20.23 6.34
CA ILE A 184 13.51 -19.75 5.06
C ILE A 184 14.32 -20.86 4.39
N SER A 185 15.22 -21.52 5.13
CA SER A 185 16.08 -22.58 4.60
C SER A 185 15.30 -23.82 4.15
N GLY A 186 14.12 -24.07 4.73
CA GLY A 186 13.25 -25.19 4.42
C GLY A 186 12.26 -24.94 3.27
N SER A 187 12.06 -23.69 2.85
CA SER A 187 11.00 -23.33 1.91
C SER A 187 11.47 -23.20 0.45
N ASP A 188 10.55 -23.50 -0.47
CA ASP A 188 10.77 -23.34 -1.91
C ASP A 188 10.17 -22.01 -2.42
N LEU A 189 9.14 -21.53 -1.72
CA LEU A 189 8.60 -20.18 -1.82
C LEU A 189 8.65 -19.53 -0.44
N VAL A 190 9.34 -18.41 -0.31
CA VAL A 190 9.45 -17.63 0.94
C VAL A 190 8.67 -16.33 0.78
N LEU A 191 7.62 -16.14 1.57
CA LEU A 191 6.84 -14.91 1.62
C LEU A 191 7.37 -14.02 2.75
N LEU A 192 8.04 -12.93 2.41
CA LEU A 192 8.68 -12.04 3.39
C LEU A 192 7.69 -10.97 3.87
N LEU A 193 6.93 -11.27 4.93
CA LEU A 193 5.82 -10.45 5.45
C LEU A 193 6.13 -9.81 6.82
N ILE A 194 7.41 -9.46 7.02
CA ILE A 194 7.88 -8.64 8.15
C ILE A 194 7.79 -7.15 7.81
N SER A 195 8.00 -6.27 8.79
CA SER A 195 8.01 -4.82 8.53
C SER A 195 9.09 -4.45 7.52
N ASP A 196 8.81 -3.47 6.67
CA ASP A 196 9.70 -3.05 5.59
C ASP A 196 11.07 -2.58 6.10
N ALA A 197 11.10 -1.86 7.22
CA ALA A 197 12.35 -1.50 7.91
C ALA A 197 13.15 -2.74 8.37
N ALA A 198 12.47 -3.81 8.80
CA ALA A 198 13.14 -5.06 9.15
C ALA A 198 13.64 -5.80 7.91
N GLN A 199 12.96 -5.73 6.78
CA GLN A 199 13.49 -6.24 5.50
C GLN A 199 14.79 -5.51 5.14
N ALA A 200 14.79 -4.19 5.19
CA ALA A 200 15.96 -3.35 4.93
C ALA A 200 17.14 -3.65 5.86
N ASP A 201 16.89 -3.97 7.13
CA ASP A 201 17.95 -4.26 8.10
C ASP A 201 18.45 -5.72 8.06
N ASN A 202 17.71 -6.65 7.43
CA ASN A 202 17.99 -8.09 7.51
C ASN A 202 18.06 -8.82 6.16
N TYR A 203 17.97 -8.12 5.02
CA TYR A 203 17.93 -8.75 3.71
C TYR A 203 19.12 -9.68 3.45
N GLU A 204 20.32 -9.34 3.94
CA GLU A 204 21.52 -10.19 3.77
C GLU A 204 21.36 -11.55 4.46
N GLN A 205 20.82 -11.56 5.69
CA GLN A 205 20.54 -12.79 6.42
C GLN A 205 19.41 -13.58 5.76
N VAL A 206 18.37 -12.92 5.25
CA VAL A 206 17.33 -13.61 4.48
C VAL A 206 17.95 -14.28 3.26
N PHE A 207 18.70 -13.53 2.44
CA PHE A 207 19.32 -14.04 1.21
C PHE A 207 20.30 -15.17 1.47
N SER A 208 21.08 -15.14 2.56
CA SER A 208 22.05 -16.19 2.87
C SER A 208 21.40 -17.52 3.26
N HIS A 209 20.16 -17.51 3.72
CA HIS A 209 19.42 -18.72 4.11
C HIS A 209 18.50 -19.25 3.01
N MET A 210 18.27 -18.49 1.94
CA MET A 210 17.45 -18.93 0.82
C MET A 210 18.09 -20.12 0.11
N LYS A 211 17.27 -21.13 -0.24
CA LYS A 211 17.75 -22.22 -1.08
C LYS A 211 18.12 -21.69 -2.48
N PRO A 212 19.20 -22.19 -3.11
CA PRO A 212 19.42 -21.95 -4.52
C PRO A 212 18.22 -22.41 -5.34
N ASN A 213 17.87 -21.62 -6.35
CA ASN A 213 16.73 -21.81 -7.22
C ASN A 213 15.33 -21.76 -6.56
N SER A 214 15.23 -21.22 -5.35
CA SER A 214 13.94 -20.95 -4.70
C SER A 214 13.36 -19.59 -5.11
N ILE A 215 12.16 -19.28 -4.62
CA ILE A 215 11.41 -18.07 -4.97
C ILE A 215 11.23 -17.21 -3.72
N LEU A 216 11.63 -15.93 -3.81
CA LEU A 216 11.27 -14.90 -2.84
C LEU A 216 10.00 -14.20 -3.30
N GLY A 217 8.95 -14.26 -2.50
CA GLY A 217 7.71 -13.52 -2.66
C GLY A 217 7.65 -12.32 -1.70
N LEU A 218 7.35 -11.15 -2.25
CA LEU A 218 7.12 -9.92 -1.49
C LEU A 218 5.65 -9.49 -1.63
N SER A 219 5.10 -8.82 -0.62
CA SER A 219 3.78 -8.17 -0.75
C SER A 219 3.88 -6.65 -0.82
N HIS A 220 5.10 -6.15 -1.06
CA HIS A 220 5.41 -4.75 -1.28
C HIS A 220 6.82 -4.63 -1.88
N GLY A 221 7.04 -3.69 -2.80
CA GLY A 221 8.31 -3.45 -3.48
C GLY A 221 9.34 -2.64 -2.70
N PHE A 222 9.05 -2.29 -1.43
CA PHE A 222 9.95 -1.47 -0.59
C PHE A 222 11.40 -1.97 -0.57
N LEU A 223 11.60 -3.29 -0.47
CA LEU A 223 12.95 -3.86 -0.43
C LEU A 223 13.73 -3.58 -1.73
N LEU A 224 13.08 -3.57 -2.89
CA LEU A 224 13.72 -3.16 -4.15
C LEU A 224 14.18 -1.70 -4.06
N GLY A 225 13.30 -0.78 -3.69
CA GLY A 225 13.66 0.64 -3.59
C GLY A 225 14.77 0.88 -2.55
N HIS A 226 14.78 0.10 -1.46
CA HIS A 226 15.88 0.13 -0.50
C HIS A 226 17.21 -0.32 -1.11
N LEU A 227 17.24 -1.48 -1.79
CA LEU A 227 18.45 -2.01 -2.44
C LEU A 227 18.97 -1.03 -3.50
N GLN A 228 18.09 -0.49 -4.35
CA GLN A 228 18.45 0.51 -5.36
C GLN A 228 19.07 1.77 -4.72
N SER A 229 18.55 2.23 -3.59
CA SER A 229 19.12 3.39 -2.86
C SER A 229 20.55 3.15 -2.35
N MET A 230 21.01 1.89 -2.35
CA MET A 230 22.36 1.48 -2.00
C MET A 230 23.18 1.00 -3.23
N GLY A 231 22.62 1.07 -4.43
CA GLY A 231 23.24 0.55 -5.65
C GLY A 231 23.30 -0.99 -5.70
N LEU A 232 22.42 -1.67 -4.98
CA LEU A 232 22.33 -3.13 -4.90
C LEU A 232 21.07 -3.65 -5.63
N ASP A 233 21.02 -4.96 -5.84
CA ASP A 233 19.88 -5.69 -6.39
C ASP A 233 19.79 -7.09 -5.73
N PHE A 234 18.72 -7.82 -6.00
CA PHE A 234 18.51 -9.16 -5.46
C PHE A 234 19.54 -10.19 -5.96
N PRO A 235 19.82 -11.26 -5.19
CA PRO A 235 20.70 -12.35 -5.61
C PRO A 235 20.25 -12.99 -6.93
N LYS A 236 21.21 -13.35 -7.80
CA LYS A 236 20.93 -13.88 -9.15
C LYS A 236 20.50 -15.35 -9.21
N ASN A 237 20.56 -16.06 -8.08
CA ASN A 237 20.30 -17.51 -7.97
C ASN A 237 18.91 -17.84 -7.38
N ILE A 238 17.99 -16.88 -7.29
CA ILE A 238 16.61 -17.06 -6.80
C ILE A 238 15.62 -16.36 -7.74
N SER A 239 14.36 -16.79 -7.84
CA SER A 239 13.33 -15.95 -8.46
C SER A 239 12.85 -14.90 -7.45
N VAL A 240 12.40 -13.74 -7.93
CA VAL A 240 11.83 -12.66 -7.11
C VAL A 240 10.50 -12.24 -7.73
N ILE A 241 9.43 -12.45 -6.97
CA ILE A 241 8.06 -12.11 -7.35
C ILE A 241 7.41 -11.24 -6.28
N ALA A 242 6.31 -10.60 -6.63
CA ALA A 242 5.41 -10.01 -5.66
C ALA A 242 3.94 -10.26 -5.97
N VAL A 243 3.16 -10.35 -4.90
CA VAL A 243 1.70 -10.28 -4.90
C VAL A 243 1.31 -9.32 -3.79
N CYS A 244 0.75 -8.18 -4.18
CA CYS A 244 0.47 -7.06 -3.28
C CYS A 244 -1.05 -6.85 -3.21
N PRO A 245 -1.73 -7.37 -2.19
CA PRO A 245 -3.14 -7.07 -1.95
C PRO A 245 -3.35 -5.57 -1.74
N LYS A 246 -4.26 -4.97 -2.49
CA LYS A 246 -4.63 -3.54 -2.43
C LYS A 246 -5.64 -3.29 -1.32
N GLY A 247 -5.18 -3.57 -0.10
CA GLY A 247 -5.95 -3.46 1.12
C GLY A 247 -5.23 -4.06 2.33
N MET A 248 -5.66 -3.65 3.52
CA MET A 248 -5.03 -4.09 4.77
C MET A 248 -5.22 -5.59 5.04
N GLY A 249 -4.28 -6.22 5.74
CA GLY A 249 -4.33 -7.66 6.05
C GLY A 249 -5.66 -8.16 6.66
N PRO A 250 -6.24 -7.46 7.67
CA PRO A 250 -7.56 -7.80 8.19
C PRO A 250 -8.65 -7.90 7.11
N SER A 251 -8.65 -7.00 6.12
CA SER A 251 -9.61 -7.01 5.01
C SER A 251 -9.39 -8.21 4.07
N VAL A 252 -8.13 -8.59 3.82
CA VAL A 252 -7.76 -9.79 3.03
C VAL A 252 -8.35 -11.05 3.66
N ARG A 253 -8.29 -11.20 4.98
CA ARG A 253 -8.88 -12.36 5.66
C ARG A 253 -10.40 -12.28 5.69
N ARG A 254 -10.96 -11.11 6.05
CA ARG A 254 -12.41 -10.95 6.25
C ARG A 254 -13.20 -11.24 4.98
N LEU A 255 -12.82 -10.64 3.86
CA LEU A 255 -13.50 -10.85 2.59
C LEU A 255 -13.31 -12.29 2.07
N TYR A 256 -12.13 -12.88 2.26
CA TYR A 256 -11.91 -14.30 1.93
C TYR A 256 -12.88 -15.22 2.69
N VAL A 257 -13.10 -14.96 3.97
CA VAL A 257 -14.06 -15.72 4.79
C VAL A 257 -15.49 -15.48 4.33
N GLN A 258 -15.91 -14.23 4.08
CA GLN A 258 -17.24 -13.92 3.53
C GLN A 258 -17.46 -14.58 2.15
N GLY A 259 -16.39 -14.73 1.38
CA GLY A 259 -16.38 -15.35 0.06
C GLY A 259 -16.52 -16.87 0.05
N LYS A 260 -16.51 -17.56 1.21
CA LYS A 260 -16.64 -19.03 1.28
C LYS A 260 -18.02 -19.52 0.82
N GLU A 261 -19.04 -18.70 0.98
CA GLU A 261 -20.43 -19.05 0.64
C GLU A 261 -20.80 -18.74 -0.83
N ILE A 262 -19.89 -18.10 -1.57
CA ILE A 262 -20.04 -17.76 -2.99
C ILE A 262 -18.78 -18.23 -3.76
N ASN A 263 -18.65 -17.87 -5.04
CA ASN A 263 -17.43 -18.18 -5.81
C ASN A 263 -16.23 -17.29 -5.44
N GLY A 264 -16.01 -17.06 -4.14
CA GLY A 264 -14.94 -16.21 -3.63
C GLY A 264 -15.31 -14.74 -3.51
N ALA A 265 -14.65 -14.09 -2.56
CA ALA A 265 -14.55 -12.65 -2.38
C ALA A 265 -13.19 -12.41 -1.73
N GLY A 266 -12.63 -11.22 -1.89
CA GLY A 266 -11.30 -10.91 -1.39
C GLY A 266 -10.90 -9.50 -1.73
N ILE A 267 -9.62 -9.21 -1.52
CA ILE A 267 -8.98 -7.96 -1.90
C ILE A 267 -8.25 -8.18 -3.22
N ASN A 268 -8.44 -7.30 -4.19
CA ASN A 268 -7.72 -7.37 -5.45
C ASN A 268 -6.21 -7.23 -5.21
N ALA A 269 -5.39 -7.77 -6.11
CA ALA A 269 -3.95 -7.72 -5.96
C ALA A 269 -3.27 -7.27 -7.25
N SER A 270 -2.17 -6.55 -7.12
CA SER A 270 -1.19 -6.46 -8.19
C SER A 270 -0.20 -7.63 -8.06
N PHE A 271 0.43 -8.02 -9.16
CA PHE A 271 1.56 -8.94 -9.11
C PHE A 271 2.72 -8.44 -9.97
N ALA A 272 3.94 -8.81 -9.59
CA ALA A 272 5.16 -8.49 -10.33
C ALA A 272 6.08 -9.71 -10.40
N VAL A 273 6.83 -9.81 -11.51
CA VAL A 273 7.94 -10.75 -11.66
C VAL A 273 9.19 -9.92 -11.93
N HIS A 274 10.04 -9.77 -10.90
CA HIS A 274 11.29 -9.01 -11.00
C HIS A 274 12.42 -9.86 -11.56
N GLN A 275 12.51 -11.11 -11.12
CA GLN A 275 13.51 -12.08 -11.58
C GLN A 275 12.86 -13.45 -11.71
N ASP A 276 13.02 -14.08 -12.87
CA ASP A 276 12.58 -15.45 -13.14
C ASP A 276 13.77 -16.28 -13.64
N ILE A 277 14.19 -17.27 -12.86
CA ILE A 277 15.38 -18.07 -13.13
C ILE A 277 15.08 -19.42 -13.79
N ASP A 278 13.82 -19.87 -13.76
CA ASP A 278 13.44 -21.22 -14.19
C ASP A 278 12.08 -21.30 -14.91
N GLY A 279 11.43 -20.16 -15.14
CA GLY A 279 10.19 -20.04 -15.90
C GLY A 279 8.91 -20.26 -15.09
N ARG A 280 9.01 -20.49 -13.78
CA ARG A 280 7.85 -20.76 -12.91
C ARG A 280 7.28 -19.51 -12.23
N ALA A 281 8.00 -18.39 -12.27
CA ALA A 281 7.71 -17.24 -11.42
C ALA A 281 6.30 -16.66 -11.63
N THR A 282 5.87 -16.52 -12.89
CA THR A 282 4.54 -15.96 -13.20
C THR A 282 3.41 -16.83 -12.66
N ASP A 283 3.42 -18.14 -12.94
CA ASP A 283 2.35 -19.04 -12.50
C ASP A 283 2.34 -19.20 -10.96
N VAL A 284 3.50 -19.17 -10.30
CA VAL A 284 3.58 -19.14 -8.83
C VAL A 284 2.98 -17.85 -8.26
N ALA A 285 3.28 -16.68 -8.84
CA ALA A 285 2.72 -15.41 -8.40
C ALA A 285 1.19 -15.37 -8.59
N LEU A 286 0.69 -15.82 -9.74
CA LEU A 286 -0.74 -15.90 -10.01
C LEU A 286 -1.43 -16.92 -9.09
N GLY A 287 -0.82 -18.09 -8.88
CA GLY A 287 -1.33 -19.10 -7.94
C GLY A 287 -1.39 -18.59 -6.51
N TRP A 288 -0.38 -17.83 -6.07
CA TRP A 288 -0.41 -17.16 -4.77
C TRP A 288 -1.56 -16.15 -4.70
N SER A 289 -1.71 -15.25 -5.68
CA SER A 289 -2.80 -14.28 -5.69
C SER A 289 -4.19 -14.94 -5.68
N VAL A 290 -4.40 -15.97 -6.50
CA VAL A 290 -5.66 -16.74 -6.52
C VAL A 290 -5.92 -17.39 -5.16
N ALA A 291 -4.90 -18.00 -4.54
CA ALA A 291 -5.03 -18.62 -3.22
C ALA A 291 -5.29 -17.59 -2.08
N LEU A 292 -4.94 -16.32 -2.27
CA LEU A 292 -5.33 -15.25 -1.35
C LEU A 292 -6.82 -14.85 -1.49
N GLY A 293 -7.47 -15.23 -2.59
CA GLY A 293 -8.85 -14.89 -2.91
C GLY A 293 -9.03 -13.62 -3.73
N SER A 294 -7.98 -13.15 -4.42
CA SER A 294 -8.03 -11.91 -5.20
C SER A 294 -9.13 -11.94 -6.28
N PRO A 295 -10.13 -11.05 -6.25
CA PRO A 295 -11.22 -11.01 -7.26
C PRO A 295 -10.69 -10.84 -8.69
N PHE A 296 -9.66 -10.01 -8.84
CA PHE A 296 -8.81 -9.97 -10.02
C PHE A 296 -7.38 -9.64 -9.62
N THR A 297 -6.44 -10.07 -10.46
CA THR A 297 -5.01 -9.82 -10.32
C THR A 297 -4.50 -9.09 -11.56
N PHE A 298 -3.85 -7.94 -11.40
CA PHE A 298 -3.29 -7.14 -12.50
C PHE A 298 -1.76 -7.06 -12.44
N ALA A 299 -1.12 -6.95 -13.60
CA ALA A 299 0.35 -6.89 -13.67
C ALA A 299 0.90 -5.51 -13.33
N THR A 300 1.99 -5.47 -12.56
CA THR A 300 2.81 -4.29 -12.28
C THR A 300 4.30 -4.69 -12.25
N THR A 301 5.17 -3.77 -11.84
CA THR A 301 6.57 -4.06 -11.47
C THR A 301 6.77 -3.72 -10.01
N LEU A 302 7.77 -4.32 -9.34
CA LEU A 302 8.12 -3.91 -7.97
C LEU A 302 8.38 -2.40 -7.86
N GLU A 303 8.98 -1.81 -8.89
CA GLU A 303 9.30 -0.38 -8.98
C GLU A 303 8.04 0.50 -8.99
N GLN A 304 7.08 0.17 -9.86
CA GLN A 304 5.83 0.91 -9.95
C GLN A 304 5.00 0.70 -8.68
N GLU A 305 4.97 -0.54 -8.18
CA GLU A 305 4.19 -0.89 -7.00
C GLU A 305 4.67 -0.13 -5.76
N TYR A 306 5.97 -0.09 -5.44
CA TYR A 306 6.40 0.65 -4.24
C TYR A 306 6.18 2.15 -4.40
N LYS A 307 6.26 2.67 -5.63
CA LYS A 307 6.03 4.09 -5.90
C LYS A 307 4.58 4.47 -5.70
N SER A 308 3.64 3.67 -6.20
CA SER A 308 2.21 3.96 -6.06
C SER A 308 1.71 3.67 -4.65
N ASP A 309 2.14 2.57 -4.04
CA ASP A 309 1.64 2.09 -2.74
C ASP A 309 2.12 2.98 -1.58
N ILE A 310 3.44 3.22 -1.45
CA ILE A 310 4.01 4.12 -0.41
C ILE A 310 3.42 5.53 -0.54
N PHE A 311 3.21 5.99 -1.78
CA PHE A 311 2.56 7.27 -2.07
C PHE A 311 1.07 7.25 -1.71
N GLY A 312 0.31 6.23 -2.11
CA GLY A 312 -1.12 6.10 -1.89
C GLY A 312 -1.47 6.11 -0.41
N GLU A 313 -0.74 5.36 0.42
CA GLU A 313 -0.91 5.31 1.89
C GLU A 313 -0.61 6.67 2.58
N ARG A 314 0.14 7.56 1.93
CA ARG A 314 0.35 8.96 2.39
C ARG A 314 -0.67 9.92 1.82
N GLY A 315 -1.15 9.63 0.62
CA GLY A 315 -2.24 10.29 -0.06
C GLY A 315 -3.61 9.85 0.46
N ILE A 316 -4.56 9.67 -0.46
CA ILE A 316 -5.98 9.53 -0.13
C ILE A 316 -6.32 8.30 0.71
N LEU A 317 -5.49 7.26 0.68
CA LEU A 317 -5.78 6.01 1.38
C LEU A 317 -5.80 6.20 2.90
N LEU A 318 -4.85 6.97 3.46
CA LEU A 318 -4.76 7.20 4.91
C LEU A 318 -4.37 8.65 5.27
N GLY A 319 -3.19 9.11 4.84
CA GLY A 319 -2.63 10.39 5.28
C GLY A 319 -3.49 11.60 4.88
N ALA A 320 -3.75 11.77 3.59
CA ALA A 320 -4.49 12.90 3.09
C ALA A 320 -5.94 12.92 3.57
N VAL A 321 -6.64 11.78 3.59
CA VAL A 321 -8.01 11.73 4.13
C VAL A 321 -8.05 12.07 5.63
N HIS A 322 -7.05 11.67 6.42
CA HIS A 322 -6.92 12.10 7.82
C HIS A 322 -6.73 13.61 7.92
N GLY A 323 -5.82 14.20 7.14
CA GLY A 323 -5.63 15.66 7.12
C GLY A 323 -6.87 16.44 6.70
N VAL A 324 -7.58 15.94 5.68
CA VAL A 324 -8.84 16.54 5.18
C VAL A 324 -9.90 16.58 6.27
N VAL A 325 -10.15 15.46 6.96
CA VAL A 325 -11.22 15.42 7.98
C VAL A 325 -10.89 16.27 9.20
N GLU A 326 -9.62 16.37 9.59
CA GLU A 326 -9.18 17.26 10.68
C GLU A 326 -9.37 18.74 10.31
N SER A 327 -8.96 19.14 9.10
CA SER A 327 -9.11 20.51 8.60
C SER A 327 -10.58 20.91 8.46
N LEU A 328 -11.40 20.06 7.83
CA LEU A 328 -12.82 20.34 7.63
C LEU A 328 -13.61 20.32 8.94
N PHE A 329 -13.31 19.41 9.86
CA PHE A 329 -13.95 19.40 11.18
C PHE A 329 -13.69 20.73 11.89
N ARG A 330 -12.43 21.19 11.89
CA ARG A 330 -12.05 22.46 12.51
C ARG A 330 -12.80 23.62 11.85
N ARG A 331 -12.76 23.73 10.51
CA ARG A 331 -13.48 24.76 9.75
C ARG A 331 -14.96 24.82 10.11
N PHE A 332 -15.64 23.67 10.11
CA PHE A 332 -17.07 23.63 10.37
C PHE A 332 -17.38 24.08 11.79
N THR A 333 -16.58 23.65 12.79
CA THR A 333 -16.77 24.09 14.17
C THR A 333 -16.46 25.57 14.39
N GLU A 334 -15.44 26.12 13.73
CA GLU A 334 -15.10 27.55 13.77
C GLU A 334 -16.21 28.42 13.14
N ASN A 335 -16.90 27.88 12.13
CA ASN A 335 -18.07 28.51 11.51
C ASN A 335 -19.40 28.23 12.26
N GLY A 336 -19.33 27.76 13.51
CA GLY A 336 -20.49 27.61 14.40
C GLY A 336 -21.26 26.29 14.27
N MET A 337 -20.80 25.34 13.45
CA MET A 337 -21.39 23.99 13.42
C MET A 337 -21.05 23.25 14.71
N ASN A 338 -22.03 22.58 15.32
CA ASN A 338 -21.76 21.77 16.51
C ASN A 338 -20.86 20.56 16.17
N ASP A 339 -20.05 20.13 17.14
CA ASP A 339 -19.06 19.07 16.95
C ASP A 339 -19.63 17.77 16.39
N GLU A 340 -20.78 17.29 16.89
CA GLU A 340 -21.37 16.02 16.42
C GLU A 340 -21.77 16.12 14.94
N LEU A 341 -22.35 17.25 14.52
CA LEU A 341 -22.71 17.50 13.13
C LEU A 341 -21.47 17.72 12.25
N ALA A 342 -20.43 18.41 12.75
CA ALA A 342 -19.17 18.58 12.04
C ALA A 342 -18.48 17.23 11.78
N TYR A 343 -18.48 16.32 12.77
CA TYR A 343 -17.98 14.96 12.59
C TYR A 343 -18.81 14.17 11.56
N LYS A 344 -20.15 14.29 11.60
CA LYS A 344 -21.02 13.64 10.61
C LYS A 344 -20.80 14.17 9.19
N ASN A 345 -20.69 15.48 9.03
CA ASN A 345 -20.47 16.13 7.73
C ASN A 345 -19.04 15.96 7.20
N THR A 346 -18.13 15.36 7.96
CA THR A 346 -16.76 15.02 7.53
C THR A 346 -16.56 13.52 7.44
N VAL A 347 -16.36 12.86 8.58
CA VAL A 347 -15.95 11.45 8.65
C VAL A 347 -17.07 10.52 8.22
N GLU A 348 -18.28 10.67 8.77
CA GLU A 348 -19.41 9.80 8.38
C GLU A 348 -19.80 10.02 6.92
N CYS A 349 -19.75 11.27 6.46
CA CYS A 349 -19.99 11.65 5.08
C CYS A 349 -19.03 10.95 4.09
N ILE A 350 -17.72 11.06 4.33
CA ILE A 350 -16.70 10.44 3.46
C ILE A 350 -16.79 8.92 3.52
N THR A 351 -16.82 8.36 4.73
CA THR A 351 -16.66 6.91 4.93
C THR A 351 -17.94 6.10 4.75
N GLY A 352 -19.10 6.76 4.78
CA GLY A 352 -20.40 6.17 4.51
C GLY A 352 -20.86 6.44 3.09
N ILE A 353 -21.71 7.44 2.90
CA ILE A 353 -22.45 7.66 1.64
C ILE A 353 -21.55 7.99 0.45
N ILE A 354 -20.48 8.78 0.64
CA ILE A 354 -19.54 9.09 -0.45
C ILE A 354 -18.82 7.82 -0.89
N SER A 355 -18.20 7.09 0.06
CA SER A 355 -17.51 5.82 -0.24
C SER A 355 -18.44 4.82 -0.92
N LYS A 356 -19.66 4.63 -0.40
CA LYS A 356 -20.65 3.72 -0.98
C LYS A 356 -21.05 4.11 -2.41
N THR A 357 -21.22 5.41 -2.66
CA THR A 357 -21.59 5.92 -3.98
C THR A 357 -20.45 5.73 -4.97
N ILE A 358 -19.21 6.06 -4.59
CA ILE A 358 -18.03 5.89 -5.45
C ILE A 358 -17.79 4.40 -5.75
N SER A 359 -17.83 3.54 -4.73
CA SER A 359 -17.66 2.09 -4.83
C SER A 359 -18.57 1.45 -5.88
N THR A 360 -19.81 1.93 -5.98
CA THR A 360 -20.85 1.28 -6.82
C THR A 360 -21.17 2.03 -8.11
N LYS A 361 -20.96 3.35 -8.16
CA LYS A 361 -21.40 4.21 -9.26
C LYS A 361 -20.37 5.27 -9.68
N GLY A 362 -19.19 5.30 -9.05
CA GLY A 362 -18.12 6.26 -9.38
C GLY A 362 -18.33 7.67 -8.84
N MET A 363 -17.34 8.54 -9.08
CA MET A 363 -17.30 9.92 -8.56
C MET A 363 -18.36 10.84 -9.18
N LEU A 364 -18.67 10.68 -10.47
CA LEU A 364 -19.72 11.48 -11.13
C LEU A 364 -21.09 11.28 -10.46
N ALA A 365 -21.39 10.07 -9.97
CA ALA A 365 -22.63 9.82 -9.27
C ALA A 365 -22.74 10.61 -7.95
N VAL A 366 -21.62 10.92 -7.28
CA VAL A 366 -21.62 11.80 -6.11
C VAL A 366 -22.05 13.20 -6.53
N TYR A 367 -21.39 13.80 -7.51
CA TYR A 367 -21.72 15.15 -8.01
C TYR A 367 -23.16 15.24 -8.54
N ASN A 368 -23.59 14.26 -9.34
CA ASN A 368 -24.93 14.23 -9.94
C ASN A 368 -26.05 14.00 -8.91
N SER A 369 -25.74 13.46 -7.74
CA SER A 369 -26.73 13.26 -6.66
C SER A 369 -27.03 14.54 -5.86
N LEU A 370 -26.21 15.58 -6.01
CA LEU A 370 -26.36 16.85 -5.30
C LEU A 370 -27.47 17.70 -5.91
N THR A 371 -28.08 18.57 -5.09
CA THR A 371 -28.95 19.65 -5.57
C THR A 371 -28.14 20.68 -6.36
N GLU A 372 -28.81 21.58 -7.09
CA GLU A 372 -28.11 22.63 -7.84
C GLU A 372 -27.31 23.58 -6.93
N GLU A 373 -27.81 23.87 -5.73
CA GLU A 373 -27.05 24.59 -4.71
C GLU A 373 -25.86 23.78 -4.20
N GLY A 374 -26.06 22.47 -3.97
CA GLY A 374 -24.99 21.57 -3.55
C GLY A 374 -23.89 21.42 -4.61
N LYS A 375 -24.23 21.42 -5.91
CA LYS A 375 -23.24 21.40 -6.99
C LYS A 375 -22.36 22.64 -6.97
N LYS A 376 -22.92 23.83 -6.70
CA LYS A 376 -22.14 25.07 -6.56
C LYS A 376 -21.17 25.00 -5.38
N GLU A 377 -21.60 24.45 -4.24
CA GLU A 377 -20.72 24.22 -3.09
C GLU A 377 -19.61 23.21 -3.40
N PHE A 378 -19.95 22.11 -4.09
CA PHE A 378 -18.98 21.11 -4.54
C PHE A 378 -17.96 21.75 -5.49
N GLU A 379 -18.39 22.52 -6.48
CA GLU A 379 -17.53 23.16 -7.47
C GLU A 379 -16.57 24.16 -6.83
N ALA A 380 -17.04 24.97 -5.88
CA ALA A 380 -16.21 25.89 -5.12
C ALA A 380 -15.14 25.14 -4.31
N ALA A 381 -15.55 24.09 -3.58
CA ALA A 381 -14.64 23.26 -2.79
C ALA A 381 -13.62 22.51 -3.67
N TYR A 382 -14.09 21.92 -4.77
CA TYR A 382 -13.27 21.14 -5.70
C TYR A 382 -12.22 22.04 -6.35
N SER A 383 -12.66 23.16 -6.92
CA SER A 383 -11.81 24.13 -7.59
C SER A 383 -10.73 24.68 -6.65
N ALA A 384 -11.08 24.97 -5.39
CA ALA A 384 -10.14 25.51 -4.42
C ALA A 384 -9.16 24.47 -3.87
N SER A 385 -9.56 23.19 -3.82
CA SER A 385 -8.76 22.14 -3.15
C SER A 385 -7.87 21.33 -4.09
N TYR A 386 -8.19 21.27 -5.39
CA TYR A 386 -7.48 20.41 -6.35
C TYR A 386 -5.96 20.65 -6.37
N TYR A 387 -5.53 21.90 -6.60
CA TYR A 387 -4.10 22.22 -6.70
C TYR A 387 -3.36 22.18 -5.34
N PRO A 388 -3.92 22.69 -4.22
CA PRO A 388 -3.31 22.49 -2.90
C PRO A 388 -3.09 21.01 -2.55
N CYS A 389 -4.05 20.14 -2.84
CA CYS A 389 -3.88 18.70 -2.67
C CYS A 389 -2.81 18.15 -3.62
N MET A 390 -2.84 18.55 -4.89
CA MET A 390 -1.85 18.13 -5.89
C MET A 390 -0.43 18.53 -5.51
N GLU A 391 -0.21 19.70 -4.90
CA GLU A 391 1.10 20.18 -4.44
C GLU A 391 1.74 19.17 -3.47
N ILE A 392 1.02 18.81 -2.41
CA ILE A 392 1.53 17.87 -1.39
C ILE A 392 1.64 16.45 -1.94
N LEU A 393 0.70 16.01 -2.77
CA LEU A 393 0.78 14.71 -3.45
C LEU A 393 2.01 14.66 -4.36
N TYR A 394 2.29 15.73 -5.11
CA TYR A 394 3.41 15.77 -6.02
C TYR A 394 4.74 15.69 -5.26
N GLU A 395 4.92 16.49 -4.20
CA GLU A 395 6.06 16.42 -3.29
C GLU A 395 6.24 14.99 -2.76
N CYS A 396 5.16 14.39 -2.24
CA CYS A 396 5.20 13.05 -1.67
C CYS A 396 5.64 11.99 -2.69
N TYR A 397 5.11 12.03 -3.91
CA TYR A 397 5.49 11.06 -4.94
C TYR A 397 6.98 11.15 -5.27
N GLU A 398 7.52 12.36 -5.40
CA GLU A 398 8.94 12.54 -5.73
C GLU A 398 9.86 12.11 -4.57
N ASP A 399 9.47 12.36 -3.32
CA ASP A 399 10.17 11.85 -2.14
C ASP A 399 10.21 10.31 -2.09
N VAL A 400 9.12 9.65 -2.52
CA VAL A 400 9.07 8.19 -2.63
C VAL A 400 9.96 7.70 -3.78
N ALA A 401 9.78 8.25 -4.97
CA ALA A 401 10.48 7.81 -6.17
C ALA A 401 11.99 8.04 -6.13
N THR A 402 12.46 9.01 -5.33
CA THR A 402 13.89 9.27 -5.10
C THR A 402 14.50 8.44 -3.97
N GLY A 403 13.68 7.66 -3.24
CA GLY A 403 14.12 6.84 -2.11
C GLY A 403 14.25 7.59 -0.78
N SER A 404 13.95 8.89 -0.75
CA SER A 404 13.99 9.73 0.46
C SER A 404 12.99 9.25 1.50
N GLU A 405 11.78 8.90 1.06
CA GLU A 405 10.73 8.39 1.95
C GLU A 405 11.06 6.98 2.47
N ILE A 406 11.58 6.10 1.61
CA ILE A 406 12.04 4.75 1.99
C ILE A 406 13.12 4.85 3.06
N ARG A 407 14.14 5.70 2.85
CA ARG A 407 15.20 5.94 3.83
C ARG A 407 14.63 6.45 5.15
N SER A 408 13.66 7.36 5.09
CA SER A 408 13.00 7.91 6.28
C SER A 408 12.28 6.84 7.10
N VAL A 409 11.58 5.91 6.43
CA VAL A 409 10.89 4.77 7.06
C VAL A 409 11.90 3.83 7.73
N VAL A 410 13.00 3.47 7.06
CA VAL A 410 14.05 2.62 7.65
C VAL A 410 14.58 3.25 8.94
N LEU A 411 14.95 4.54 8.89
CA LEU A 411 15.48 5.24 10.05
C LEU A 411 14.43 5.41 11.16
N ALA A 412 13.15 5.57 10.82
CA ALA A 412 12.05 5.60 11.79
C ALA A 412 11.90 4.25 12.51
N GLY A 413 11.96 3.13 11.79
CA GLY A 413 11.93 1.80 12.40
C GLY A 413 13.06 1.59 13.41
N ARG A 414 14.27 2.09 13.09
CA ARG A 414 15.42 2.05 14.01
C ARG A 414 15.23 2.91 15.25
N ARG A 415 14.45 4.00 15.18
CA ARG A 415 14.14 4.88 16.33
C ARG A 415 13.08 4.32 17.28
N PHE A 416 12.47 3.17 16.97
CA PHE A 416 11.59 2.47 17.91
C PHE A 416 12.34 1.81 19.07
N TYR A 417 13.67 1.83 19.03
CA TYR A 417 14.55 1.28 20.06
C TYR A 417 15.54 2.35 20.52
N GLU A 418 15.99 2.24 21.77
CA GLU A 418 17.04 3.11 22.30
C GLU A 418 18.34 2.90 21.51
N LYS A 419 18.96 4.01 21.09
CA LYS A 419 20.26 4.01 20.41
C LYS A 419 20.91 5.38 20.56
N GLU A 420 22.24 5.44 20.47
CA GLU A 420 23.00 6.70 20.52
C GLU A 420 22.75 7.52 21.81
N GLY A 421 22.37 6.86 22.91
CA GLY A 421 22.01 7.52 24.17
C GLY A 421 20.66 8.25 24.15
N LEU A 422 19.86 8.07 23.10
CA LEU A 422 18.52 8.65 22.96
C LEU A 422 17.42 7.63 23.28
N PRO A 423 16.26 8.08 23.83
CA PRO A 423 15.12 7.22 24.11
C PRO A 423 14.54 6.54 22.86
N ALA A 424 13.77 5.48 23.09
CA ALA A 424 12.92 4.88 22.07
C ALA A 424 11.67 5.74 21.80
N PHE A 425 11.27 5.85 20.54
CA PHE A 425 10.08 6.61 20.10
C PHE A 425 9.09 5.73 19.31
N PRO A 426 8.40 4.77 19.95
CA PRO A 426 7.32 4.04 19.30
C PRO A 426 6.18 5.00 18.89
N MET A 427 5.39 4.61 17.89
CA MET A 427 4.29 5.45 17.41
C MET A 427 3.22 5.67 18.49
N GLY A 428 2.82 6.92 18.68
CA GLY A 428 1.71 7.30 19.57
C GLY A 428 0.32 7.10 18.95
N LYS A 429 -0.71 7.34 19.77
CA LYS A 429 -2.12 7.30 19.35
C LYS A 429 -2.51 8.58 18.61
N ILE A 430 -3.33 8.46 17.57
CA ILE A 430 -3.79 9.58 16.72
C ILE A 430 -5.28 9.90 16.88
N ASP A 431 -6.01 9.12 17.70
CA ASP A 431 -7.46 9.19 17.86
C ASP A 431 -7.90 9.70 19.24
N GLN A 432 -7.00 10.36 19.97
CA GLN A 432 -7.30 10.87 21.31
C GLN A 432 -7.63 12.38 21.35
N THR A 433 -7.58 13.06 20.19
CA THR A 433 -7.90 14.49 20.07
C THR A 433 -9.42 14.72 20.02
N ARG A 434 -9.82 16.01 20.06
CA ARG A 434 -11.22 16.46 20.19
C ARG A 434 -12.18 15.74 19.24
N MET A 435 -11.92 15.74 17.93
CA MET A 435 -12.86 15.22 16.94
C MET A 435 -13.06 13.71 17.06
N TRP A 436 -12.03 12.97 17.48
CA TRP A 436 -12.12 11.52 17.62
C TRP A 436 -12.91 11.12 18.86
N LYS A 437 -12.82 11.90 19.95
CA LYS A 437 -13.71 11.76 21.12
C LYS A 437 -15.15 12.14 20.83
N VAL A 438 -15.37 13.09 19.92
CA VAL A 438 -16.70 13.36 19.38
C VAL A 438 -17.19 12.16 18.57
N GLY A 439 -16.35 11.58 17.72
CA GLY A 439 -16.66 10.39 16.93
C GLY A 439 -17.08 9.18 17.76
N GLU A 440 -16.44 8.94 18.91
CA GLU A 440 -16.88 7.92 19.88
C GLU A 440 -18.34 8.13 20.32
N ARG A 441 -18.72 9.38 20.65
CA ARG A 441 -20.10 9.71 21.05
C ARG A 441 -21.10 9.62 19.89
N VAL A 442 -20.70 10.04 18.69
CA VAL A 442 -21.52 9.92 17.49
C VAL A 442 -21.82 8.45 17.20
N ARG A 443 -20.79 7.59 17.19
CA ARG A 443 -20.94 6.16 16.92
C ARG A 443 -21.72 5.41 18.00
N ALA A 444 -21.60 5.80 19.27
CA ALA A 444 -22.38 5.21 20.36
C ALA A 444 -23.89 5.37 20.19
N LYS A 445 -24.34 6.40 19.45
CA LYS A 445 -25.76 6.68 19.16
C LYS A 445 -26.16 6.32 17.72
N ARG A 446 -25.22 5.83 16.90
CA ARG A 446 -25.42 5.62 15.46
C ARG A 446 -26.23 4.35 15.20
N PRO A 447 -27.34 4.39 14.45
CA PRO A 447 -28.06 3.19 14.03
C PRO A 447 -27.18 2.27 13.17
N ALA A 448 -27.45 0.96 13.22
CA ALA A 448 -26.78 0.02 12.32
C ALA A 448 -27.14 0.34 10.86
N GLY A 449 -26.13 0.36 9.98
CA GLY A 449 -26.30 0.67 8.56
C GLY A 449 -26.45 2.15 8.21
N ASP A 450 -26.25 3.07 9.16
CA ASP A 450 -26.22 4.52 8.89
C ASP A 450 -25.05 4.88 7.98
N LEU A 451 -25.33 5.52 6.83
CA LEU A 451 -24.32 5.97 5.85
C LEU A 451 -23.88 7.42 6.07
N GLY A 452 -24.42 8.11 7.07
CA GLY A 452 -24.16 9.53 7.29
C GLY A 452 -24.73 10.45 6.21
N PRO A 453 -24.56 11.77 6.38
CA PRO A 453 -25.08 12.77 5.44
C PRO A 453 -24.20 12.90 4.18
N MET A 454 -24.80 13.33 3.07
CA MET A 454 -24.06 13.82 1.89
C MET A 454 -23.84 15.32 2.04
N TYR A 455 -22.64 15.75 2.43
CA TYR A 455 -22.32 17.17 2.59
C TYR A 455 -21.54 17.68 1.37
N PRO A 456 -22.10 18.60 0.55
CA PRO A 456 -21.55 18.93 -0.76
C PRO A 456 -20.12 19.49 -0.72
N PHE A 457 -19.83 20.38 0.23
CA PHE A 457 -18.49 20.95 0.39
C PHE A 457 -17.44 19.87 0.70
N THR A 458 -17.74 18.94 1.63
CA THR A 458 -16.86 17.80 1.94
C THR A 458 -16.66 16.90 0.74
N ALA A 459 -17.73 16.62 -0.02
CA ALA A 459 -17.64 15.84 -1.24
C ALA A 459 -16.71 16.50 -2.28
N GLY A 460 -16.80 17.83 -2.45
CA GLY A 460 -15.91 18.57 -3.35
C GLY A 460 -14.44 18.47 -2.98
N VAL A 461 -14.10 18.63 -1.68
CA VAL A 461 -12.71 18.49 -1.21
C VAL A 461 -12.19 17.06 -1.40
N PHE A 462 -12.97 16.06 -0.99
CA PHE A 462 -12.54 14.66 -1.07
C PHE A 462 -12.37 14.17 -2.52
N VAL A 463 -13.30 14.54 -3.42
CA VAL A 463 -13.21 14.18 -4.84
C VAL A 463 -12.09 14.97 -5.54
N ALA A 464 -11.81 16.22 -5.15
CA ALA A 464 -10.64 16.95 -5.65
C ALA A 464 -9.32 16.27 -5.26
N LEU A 465 -9.18 15.83 -4.01
CA LEU A 465 -8.03 15.05 -3.57
C LEU A 465 -7.88 13.75 -4.39
N MET A 466 -8.97 13.02 -4.59
CA MET A 466 -8.97 11.78 -5.37
C MET A 466 -8.49 12.01 -6.81
N MET A 467 -9.05 13.03 -7.48
CA MET A 467 -8.70 13.38 -8.85
C MET A 467 -7.28 13.94 -8.98
N ALA A 468 -6.80 14.69 -7.97
CA ALA A 468 -5.41 15.16 -7.93
C ALA A 468 -4.43 13.97 -7.84
N GLN A 469 -4.75 12.97 -7.01
CA GLN A 469 -3.92 11.76 -6.88
C GLN A 469 -3.90 10.94 -8.18
N ILE A 470 -5.07 10.75 -8.80
CA ILE A 470 -5.21 10.09 -10.10
C ILE A 470 -4.32 10.76 -11.15
N GLU A 471 -4.34 12.09 -11.23
CA GLU A 471 -3.56 12.83 -12.22
C GLU A 471 -2.05 12.73 -11.98
N ILE A 472 -1.59 12.76 -10.71
CA ILE A 472 -0.18 12.55 -10.39
C ILE A 472 0.30 11.17 -10.87
N LEU A 473 -0.42 10.10 -10.51
CA LEU A 473 -0.03 8.75 -10.91
C LEU A 473 -0.09 8.57 -12.43
N ARG A 474 -1.09 9.15 -13.10
CA ARG A 474 -1.21 9.18 -14.56
C ARG A 474 0.00 9.86 -15.20
N LYS A 475 0.39 11.04 -14.73
CA LYS A 475 1.57 11.77 -15.25
C LYS A 475 2.89 11.08 -14.95
N LYS A 476 2.95 10.29 -13.87
CA LYS A 476 4.12 9.48 -13.51
C LYS A 476 4.16 8.12 -14.22
N GLY A 477 3.12 7.79 -15.00
CA GLY A 477 3.12 6.68 -15.96
C GLY A 477 2.70 5.33 -15.39
N HIS A 478 1.88 5.34 -14.33
CA HIS A 478 1.24 4.14 -13.81
C HIS A 478 0.11 3.64 -14.73
N SER A 479 -0.21 2.35 -14.66
CA SER A 479 -1.35 1.76 -15.37
C SER A 479 -2.68 2.21 -14.74
N TYR A 480 -3.78 2.15 -15.49
CA TYR A 480 -5.08 2.53 -14.97
C TYR A 480 -5.54 1.57 -13.87
N SER A 481 -5.26 0.27 -13.97
CA SER A 481 -5.57 -0.65 -12.87
C SER A 481 -4.84 -0.25 -11.58
N GLU A 482 -3.57 0.13 -11.66
CA GLU A 482 -2.82 0.57 -10.47
C GLU A 482 -3.39 1.90 -9.93
N ILE A 483 -3.62 2.88 -10.80
CA ILE A 483 -4.18 4.20 -10.42
C ILE A 483 -5.53 4.05 -9.71
N ILE A 484 -6.46 3.28 -10.29
CA ILE A 484 -7.81 3.11 -9.77
C ILE A 484 -7.78 2.37 -8.43
N ASN A 485 -6.94 1.36 -8.28
CA ASN A 485 -6.86 0.62 -7.02
C ASN A 485 -6.24 1.46 -5.90
N GLU A 486 -5.16 2.17 -6.19
CA GLU A 486 -4.40 2.98 -5.22
C GLU A 486 -5.06 4.32 -4.86
N SER A 487 -6.08 4.74 -5.64
CA SER A 487 -6.72 6.05 -5.44
C SER A 487 -8.23 5.97 -5.19
N VAL A 488 -8.88 4.87 -5.56
CA VAL A 488 -10.34 4.74 -5.53
C VAL A 488 -10.74 3.48 -4.77
N ILE A 489 -10.50 2.30 -5.34
CA ILE A 489 -11.06 1.03 -4.85
C ILE A 489 -10.57 0.73 -3.44
N GLU A 490 -9.26 0.79 -3.18
CA GLU A 490 -8.72 0.48 -1.86
C GLU A 490 -9.28 1.42 -0.78
N SER A 491 -9.39 2.72 -1.10
CA SER A 491 -9.99 3.71 -0.19
C SER A 491 -11.42 3.33 0.18
N VAL A 492 -12.30 3.13 -0.81
CA VAL A 492 -13.75 3.02 -0.58
C VAL A 492 -14.20 1.62 -0.19
N ASP A 493 -13.49 0.57 -0.60
CA ASP A 493 -13.87 -0.83 -0.37
C ASP A 493 -13.07 -1.50 0.75
N SER A 494 -11.83 -1.09 1.01
CA SER A 494 -11.00 -1.68 2.07
C SER A 494 -10.88 -0.78 3.29
N LEU A 495 -10.42 0.46 3.13
CA LEU A 495 -9.91 1.27 4.24
C LEU A 495 -11.00 2.08 4.95
N ASN A 496 -11.79 2.87 4.21
CA ASN A 496 -12.84 3.73 4.76
C ASN A 496 -13.85 2.99 5.64
N PRO A 497 -14.26 1.73 5.34
CA PRO A 497 -15.11 0.95 6.24
C PRO A 497 -14.55 0.79 7.67
N PHE A 498 -13.23 0.72 7.86
CA PHE A 498 -12.61 0.67 9.19
C PHE A 498 -12.69 2.02 9.91
N MET A 499 -12.47 3.13 9.19
CA MET A 499 -12.64 4.46 9.76
C MET A 499 -14.10 4.73 10.12
N HIS A 500 -15.04 4.27 9.29
CA HIS A 500 -16.46 4.32 9.60
C HIS A 500 -16.81 3.51 10.85
N ALA A 501 -16.21 2.32 11.02
CA ALA A 501 -16.49 1.45 12.15
C ALA A 501 -15.99 2.05 13.48
N ARG A 502 -14.75 2.55 13.54
CA ARG A 502 -14.10 2.94 14.82
C ARG A 502 -13.20 4.17 14.78
N GLY A 503 -13.25 4.97 13.72
CA GLY A 503 -12.43 6.18 13.58
C GLY A 503 -11.03 5.89 13.02
N VAL A 504 -10.23 6.96 12.87
CA VAL A 504 -9.00 6.93 12.06
C VAL A 504 -7.96 5.93 12.52
N SER A 505 -7.78 5.72 13.83
CA SER A 505 -6.80 4.75 14.35
C SER A 505 -7.13 3.33 13.92
N PHE A 506 -8.42 2.98 13.84
CA PHE A 506 -8.84 1.65 13.43
C PHE A 506 -8.58 1.38 11.94
N MET A 507 -8.53 2.41 11.11
CA MET A 507 -8.09 2.32 9.72
C MET A 507 -6.57 2.31 9.62
N VAL A 508 -5.91 3.35 10.15
CA VAL A 508 -4.46 3.58 10.00
C VAL A 508 -3.65 2.50 10.72
N ASP A 509 -3.95 2.22 11.99
CA ASP A 509 -3.10 1.33 12.79
C ASP A 509 -3.27 -0.16 12.46
N ASN A 510 -4.31 -0.53 11.71
CA ASN A 510 -4.44 -1.87 11.12
C ASN A 510 -3.55 -2.10 9.88
N CYS A 511 -3.06 -1.02 9.25
CA CYS A 511 -2.17 -1.08 8.08
C CYS A 511 -0.72 -1.41 8.47
N SER A 512 0.20 -1.40 7.48
CA SER A 512 1.63 -1.68 7.67
C SER A 512 2.31 -0.63 8.55
N THR A 513 3.53 -0.92 9.04
CA THR A 513 4.32 0.09 9.77
C THR A 513 4.67 1.28 8.88
N THR A 514 4.95 1.04 7.60
CA THR A 514 5.24 2.06 6.58
C THR A 514 4.04 2.98 6.37
N ALA A 515 2.84 2.41 6.24
CA ALA A 515 1.56 3.12 6.15
C ALA A 515 1.30 4.02 7.36
N ARG A 516 1.50 3.45 8.56
CA ARG A 516 1.26 4.16 9.83
C ARG A 516 2.20 5.34 10.01
N LEU A 517 3.47 5.18 9.65
CA LEU A 517 4.47 6.26 9.66
C LEU A 517 4.15 7.32 8.60
N GLY A 518 3.80 6.88 7.38
CA GLY A 518 3.42 7.75 6.27
C GLY A 518 2.23 8.63 6.61
N SER A 519 1.13 8.04 7.06
CA SER A 519 -0.07 8.76 7.49
C SER A 519 0.27 9.83 8.56
N ARG A 520 1.07 9.48 9.58
CA ARG A 520 1.48 10.41 10.65
C ARG A 520 2.40 11.54 10.16
N LYS A 521 3.24 11.29 9.16
CA LYS A 521 4.12 12.30 8.56
C LYS A 521 3.34 13.26 7.66
N TRP A 522 2.41 12.74 6.85
CA TRP A 522 1.80 13.47 5.74
C TRP A 522 0.41 14.03 6.02
N ALA A 523 -0.39 13.43 6.92
CA ALA A 523 -1.70 13.99 7.29
C ALA A 523 -1.66 15.46 7.73
N PRO A 524 -0.70 15.90 8.58
CA PRO A 524 -0.58 17.31 8.92
C PRO A 524 -0.30 18.23 7.72
N ARG A 525 0.38 17.73 6.68
CA ARG A 525 0.68 18.52 5.47
C ARG A 525 -0.60 18.85 4.70
N PHE A 526 -1.50 17.87 4.57
CA PHE A 526 -2.80 18.07 3.92
C PHE A 526 -3.74 18.96 4.74
N ASP A 527 -3.75 18.81 6.07
CA ASP A 527 -4.50 19.72 6.94
C ASP A 527 -4.06 21.18 6.74
N TYR A 528 -2.75 21.41 6.81
CA TYR A 528 -2.18 22.76 6.70
C TYR A 528 -2.38 23.35 5.32
N ILE A 529 -2.13 22.60 4.23
CA ILE A 529 -2.26 23.16 2.88
C ILE A 529 -3.71 23.53 2.54
N LEU A 530 -4.67 22.72 2.99
CA LEU A 530 -6.10 23.03 2.82
C LEU A 530 -6.46 24.28 3.61
N THR A 531 -6.04 24.34 4.87
CA THR A 531 -6.34 25.48 5.75
C THR A 531 -5.70 26.78 5.26
N GLN A 532 -4.46 26.73 4.76
CA GLN A 532 -3.70 27.91 4.35
C GLN A 532 -4.08 28.41 2.95
N GLN A 533 -4.45 27.52 2.04
CA GLN A 533 -4.70 27.87 0.65
C GLN A 533 -6.14 27.64 0.23
N ALA A 534 -6.64 26.39 0.29
CA ALA A 534 -7.95 26.04 -0.26
C ALA A 534 -9.09 26.77 0.47
N LEU A 535 -9.10 26.72 1.80
CA LEU A 535 -10.13 27.35 2.61
C LEU A 535 -10.07 28.88 2.53
N VAL A 536 -8.87 29.45 2.46
CA VAL A 536 -8.66 30.89 2.23
C VAL A 536 -9.21 31.32 0.87
N ALA A 537 -9.00 30.53 -0.18
CA ALA A 537 -9.54 30.81 -1.51
C ALA A 537 -11.08 30.80 -1.51
N VAL A 538 -11.69 29.84 -0.80
CA VAL A 538 -13.15 29.79 -0.62
C VAL A 538 -13.65 31.02 0.14
N ASP A 539 -13.02 31.38 1.25
CA ASP A 539 -13.44 32.53 2.08
C ASP A 539 -13.29 33.87 1.34
N ASN A 540 -12.30 33.96 0.44
CA ASN A 540 -12.11 35.10 -0.45
C ASN A 540 -13.03 35.09 -1.69
N ASN A 541 -13.94 34.12 -1.81
CA ASN A 541 -14.81 33.93 -2.97
C ASN A 541 -14.04 33.89 -4.28
N ALA A 542 -12.90 33.16 -4.30
CA ALA A 542 -12.12 32.97 -5.51
C ALA A 542 -13.01 32.41 -6.64
N ALA A 543 -12.78 32.88 -7.86
CA ALA A 543 -13.54 32.44 -9.03
C ALA A 543 -13.37 30.92 -9.23
N ILE A 544 -14.48 30.23 -9.53
CA ILE A 544 -14.47 28.81 -9.86
C ILE A 544 -13.66 28.61 -11.15
N ASN A 545 -12.70 27.70 -11.10
CA ASN A 545 -11.94 27.26 -12.26
C ASN A 545 -12.79 26.27 -13.07
N TRP A 546 -13.50 26.79 -14.08
CA TRP A 546 -14.37 25.99 -14.93
C TRP A 546 -13.63 24.98 -15.80
N ASP A 547 -12.34 25.17 -16.09
CA ASP A 547 -11.53 24.16 -16.77
C ASP A 547 -11.33 22.94 -15.87
N LEU A 548 -11.06 23.13 -14.57
CA LEU A 548 -10.98 22.01 -13.62
C LEU A 548 -12.30 21.26 -13.51
N ILE A 549 -13.43 21.97 -13.44
CA ILE A 549 -14.74 21.33 -13.37
C ILE A 549 -15.06 20.59 -14.68
N SER A 550 -14.81 21.20 -15.83
CA SER A 550 -15.04 20.57 -17.13
C SER A 550 -14.15 19.33 -17.32
N ASN A 551 -12.88 19.41 -16.93
CA ASN A 551 -11.94 18.30 -16.95
C ASN A 551 -12.41 17.19 -16.00
N PHE A 552 -12.84 17.51 -14.78
CA PHE A 552 -13.42 16.52 -13.87
C PHE A 552 -14.61 15.81 -14.50
N LEU A 553 -15.58 16.54 -15.07
CA LEU A 553 -16.80 15.96 -15.62
C LEU A 553 -16.55 15.08 -16.86
N SER A 554 -15.48 15.36 -17.61
CA SER A 554 -15.14 14.66 -18.85
C SER A 554 -13.96 13.69 -18.71
N ASP A 555 -13.37 13.54 -17.52
CA ASP A 555 -12.18 12.72 -17.34
C ASP A 555 -12.47 11.25 -17.68
N PRO A 556 -11.64 10.61 -18.54
CA PRO A 556 -11.87 9.23 -18.96
C PRO A 556 -11.73 8.21 -17.83
N ILE A 557 -11.21 8.61 -16.66
CA ILE A 557 -11.13 7.75 -15.48
C ILE A 557 -12.50 7.24 -15.03
N HIS A 558 -13.58 8.01 -15.24
CA HIS A 558 -14.91 7.59 -14.79
C HIS A 558 -15.36 6.31 -15.50
N GLY A 559 -15.19 6.25 -16.83
CA GLY A 559 -15.48 5.03 -17.60
C GLY A 559 -14.53 3.88 -17.25
N ALA A 560 -13.27 4.16 -16.94
CA ALA A 560 -12.32 3.12 -16.50
C ALA A 560 -12.71 2.54 -15.11
N ILE A 561 -13.17 3.38 -14.19
CA ILE A 561 -13.68 2.95 -12.87
C ILE A 561 -14.91 2.05 -13.05
N GLU A 562 -15.82 2.38 -13.96
CA GLU A 562 -16.99 1.54 -14.27
C GLU A 562 -16.60 0.13 -14.74
N VAL A 563 -15.56 0.02 -15.58
CA VAL A 563 -15.02 -1.28 -16.03
C VAL A 563 -14.42 -2.03 -14.84
N CYS A 564 -13.60 -1.39 -14.01
CA CYS A 564 -13.02 -2.03 -12.82
C CYS A 564 -14.07 -2.44 -11.78
N ALA A 565 -15.15 -1.66 -11.62
CA ALA A 565 -16.24 -1.97 -10.70
C ALA A 565 -16.97 -3.28 -11.05
N GLN A 566 -16.96 -3.68 -12.33
CA GLN A 566 -17.50 -4.98 -12.78
C GLN A 566 -16.61 -6.18 -12.37
N LEU A 567 -15.38 -5.92 -11.91
CA LEU A 567 -14.43 -6.93 -11.41
C LEU A 567 -14.49 -7.06 -9.88
N ARG A 568 -15.21 -6.16 -9.21
CA ARG A 568 -15.34 -6.12 -7.76
C ARG A 568 -16.06 -7.36 -7.24
N PRO A 569 -15.72 -7.87 -6.05
CA PRO A 569 -16.53 -8.90 -5.40
C PRO A 569 -17.95 -8.38 -5.16
N THR A 570 -18.93 -9.27 -5.27
CA THR A 570 -20.36 -8.96 -5.06
C THR A 570 -20.71 -8.72 -3.59
N VAL A 571 -19.76 -8.93 -2.68
CA VAL A 571 -19.92 -8.80 -1.23
C VAL A 571 -19.14 -7.59 -0.73
N ASP A 572 -19.83 -6.71 -0.03
CA ASP A 572 -19.18 -5.62 0.72
C ASP A 572 -18.50 -6.16 1.97
N ILE A 573 -17.37 -5.55 2.34
CA ILE A 573 -16.69 -5.92 3.57
C ILE A 573 -17.58 -5.61 4.78
N SER A 574 -17.73 -6.60 5.66
CA SER A 574 -18.40 -6.42 6.95
C SER A 574 -17.37 -6.15 8.03
N VAL A 575 -17.31 -4.90 8.51
CA VAL A 575 -16.42 -4.47 9.60
C VAL A 575 -17.25 -3.90 10.74
N THR A 576 -17.18 -4.54 11.90
CA THR A 576 -17.85 -4.11 13.13
C THR A 576 -16.84 -3.64 14.17
N ALA A 577 -17.31 -3.00 15.24
CA ALA A 577 -16.43 -2.45 16.27
C ALA A 577 -15.71 -3.54 17.10
N ASP A 578 -16.29 -4.73 17.18
CA ASP A 578 -15.82 -5.91 17.90
C ASP A 578 -15.05 -6.90 17.00
N ALA A 579 -14.59 -6.45 15.82
CA ALA A 579 -13.87 -7.31 14.87
C ALA A 579 -12.68 -8.04 15.54
N ASP A 580 -12.67 -9.36 15.42
CA ASP A 580 -11.65 -10.27 15.94
C ASP A 580 -10.48 -10.49 14.95
N PHE A 581 -10.73 -10.23 13.66
CA PHE A 581 -9.78 -10.41 12.56
C PHE A 581 -8.78 -9.24 12.39
N VAL A 582 -8.85 -8.21 13.24
CA VAL A 582 -7.91 -7.08 13.26
C VAL A 582 -6.64 -7.40 14.05
N ARG A 583 -5.68 -6.47 14.04
CA ARG A 583 -4.45 -6.60 14.85
C ARG A 583 -4.80 -6.82 16.33
N PRO A 584 -4.11 -7.73 17.04
CA PRO A 584 -4.42 -8.06 18.43
C PRO A 584 -4.51 -6.84 19.35
N GLU A 585 -3.62 -5.87 19.19
CA GLU A 585 -3.58 -4.64 19.99
C GLU A 585 -4.74 -3.66 19.71
N LEU A 586 -5.55 -3.91 18.68
CA LEU A 586 -6.74 -3.12 18.30
C LEU A 586 -8.06 -3.85 18.55
N ARG A 587 -8.02 -5.14 18.92
CA ARG A 587 -9.17 -5.87 19.45
C ARG A 587 -9.60 -5.22 20.77
N GLN A 588 -10.89 -5.16 21.04
CA GLN A 588 -11.42 -4.50 22.26
C GLN A 588 -11.03 -5.24 23.53
#